data_AF-A0A5N6YP59-F1
#
_entry.id   AF-A0A5N6YP59-F1
#
_cell.length_a   1.000
_cell.length_b   1.000
_cell.length_c   1.000
_cell.angle_alpha   90.00
_cell.angle_beta   90.00
_cell.angle_gamma   90.00
#
_symmetry.space_group_name_H-M   'P 1'
#
loop_
_entity.id
_entity.type
_entity.pdbx_description
1 polymer ?
#
loop_
_entity_poly.entity_id
_entity_poly.type
_entity_poly.pdbx_seq_one_letter_code
_entity_poly.pdbx_strand_id
1 'polypeptide(L)'
;MASSLDQSFIVSIGDTFISHPDESNTESQVQATTGTRDDAAVFTLTDAVLRSGDWTLSRSKIEDHSLLPKAVYWFYKEGLTQPTSLSPKEDDGWTVLNGGAPLFELDGRVFAQLLPTGGDEVKAEAVVV
;
A
#
# COMPACT_ATOMS: atom_id res chain seq x y z
N MET A 1 3.90 14.19 7.63
CA MET A 1 3.17 13.20 6.84
C MET A 1 2.15 13.91 5.96
N ALA A 2 2.02 13.52 4.70
CA ALA A 2 1.04 14.06 3.75
C ALA A 2 -0.12 13.07 3.55
N SER A 3 -1.35 13.58 3.46
CA SER A 3 -2.57 12.78 3.20
C SER A 3 -3.14 12.98 1.79
N SER A 4 -2.53 13.86 0.99
CA SER A 4 -2.85 14.09 -0.42
C SER A 4 -1.55 14.33 -1.18
N LEU A 5 -1.51 13.92 -2.44
CA LEU A 5 -0.41 14.21 -3.36
C LEU A 5 -1.00 14.60 -4.72
N ASP A 6 -0.58 15.75 -5.26
CA ASP A 6 -1.14 16.32 -6.49
C ASP A 6 -0.70 15.57 -7.76
N GLN A 7 0.25 14.65 -7.63
CA GLN A 7 0.80 13.85 -8.71
C GLN A 7 0.45 12.38 -8.53
N SER A 8 0.30 11.67 -9.65
CA SER A 8 0.17 10.22 -9.65
C SER A 8 1.53 9.56 -9.42
N PHE A 9 1.52 8.38 -8.84
CA PHE A 9 2.74 7.65 -8.51
C PHE A 9 2.51 6.15 -8.55
N ILE A 10 3.58 5.37 -8.66
CA ILE A 10 3.58 3.93 -8.41
C ILE A 10 4.19 3.66 -7.04
N VAL A 11 3.91 2.50 -6.47
CA VAL A 11 4.51 2.10 -5.19
C VAL A 11 5.51 0.98 -5.42
N SER A 12 6.78 1.23 -5.13
CA SER A 12 7.87 0.27 -5.20
C SER A 12 8.19 -0.31 -3.83
N ILE A 13 8.52 -1.60 -3.76
CA ILE A 13 9.09 -2.28 -2.60
C ILE A 13 10.34 -3.02 -3.08
N GLY A 14 11.51 -2.43 -2.86
CA GLY A 14 12.76 -2.88 -3.47
C GLY A 14 12.68 -2.81 -4.99
N ASP A 15 12.97 -3.94 -5.65
CA ASP A 15 12.94 -4.05 -7.11
C ASP A 15 11.54 -4.42 -7.67
N THR A 16 10.53 -4.54 -6.81
CA THR A 16 9.16 -4.92 -7.19
C THR A 16 8.18 -3.77 -7.00
N PHE A 17 7.00 -3.86 -7.60
CA PHE A 17 5.97 -2.83 -7.56
C PHE A 17 4.64 -3.44 -7.12
N ILE A 18 3.82 -2.68 -6.37
CA ILE A 18 2.46 -3.14 -6.04
C ILE A 18 1.65 -3.26 -7.34
N SER A 19 1.21 -4.47 -7.64
CA SER A 19 0.50 -4.78 -8.88
C SER A 19 -0.96 -4.34 -8.84
N HIS A 20 -1.49 -3.99 -10.01
CA HIS A 20 -2.93 -3.79 -10.18
C HIS A 20 -3.72 -5.03 -9.73
N PRO A 21 -4.91 -4.89 -9.10
CA PRO A 21 -5.72 -6.05 -8.74
C PRO A 21 -6.15 -6.83 -9.98
N ASP A 22 -6.26 -8.15 -9.84
CA ASP A 22 -6.91 -8.99 -10.84
C ASP A 22 -8.41 -8.67 -10.87
N GLU A 23 -8.84 -7.91 -11.87
CA GLU A 23 -10.24 -7.49 -12.05
C GLU A 23 -11.19 -8.64 -12.39
N SER A 24 -10.67 -9.82 -12.75
CA SER A 24 -11.50 -11.02 -12.93
C SER A 24 -11.93 -11.63 -11.60
N ASN A 25 -11.30 -11.23 -10.50
CA ASN A 25 -11.61 -11.72 -9.17
C ASN A 25 -12.93 -11.11 -8.65
N THR A 26 -13.88 -11.97 -8.29
CA THR A 26 -15.20 -11.57 -7.80
C THR A 26 -15.29 -11.45 -6.27
N GLU A 27 -14.18 -11.65 -5.57
CA GLU A 27 -14.11 -11.49 -4.11
C GLU A 27 -14.29 -10.01 -3.71
N SER A 28 -14.80 -9.79 -2.49
CA SER A 28 -15.06 -8.43 -1.98
C SER A 28 -13.78 -7.66 -1.63
N GLN A 29 -12.69 -8.37 -1.37
CA GLN A 29 -11.36 -7.83 -1.18
C GLN A 29 -10.30 -8.86 -1.61
N VAL A 30 -9.22 -8.41 -2.24
CA VAL A 30 -8.12 -9.28 -2.69
C VAL A 30 -6.84 -8.82 -2.03
N GLN A 31 -6.06 -9.73 -1.45
CA GLN A 31 -4.79 -9.34 -0.85
C GLN A 31 -3.86 -8.80 -1.94
N ALA A 32 -3.24 -7.65 -1.68
CA ALA A 32 -2.33 -7.03 -2.62
C ALA A 32 -1.04 -7.83 -2.75
N THR A 33 -0.51 -7.88 -3.96
CA THR A 33 0.73 -8.57 -4.33
C THR A 33 1.68 -7.60 -5.01
N THR A 34 2.94 -8.01 -5.10
CA THR A 34 3.94 -7.29 -5.90
C THR A 34 4.22 -8.02 -7.21
N GLY A 35 4.73 -7.28 -8.19
CA GLY A 35 5.06 -7.77 -9.52
C GLY A 35 6.02 -6.85 -10.25
N THR A 36 5.97 -6.90 -11.58
CA THR A 36 6.87 -6.12 -12.44
C THR A 36 6.42 -4.65 -12.54
N ARG A 37 7.29 -3.79 -13.08
CA ARG A 37 6.95 -2.39 -13.32
C ARG A 37 5.82 -2.22 -14.35
N ASP A 38 5.73 -3.10 -15.33
CA ASP A 38 4.73 -3.04 -16.40
C ASP A 38 3.32 -3.34 -15.86
N ASP A 39 3.22 -4.09 -14.76
CA ASP A 39 1.97 -4.43 -14.06
C ASP A 39 1.68 -3.52 -12.86
N ALA A 40 2.49 -2.47 -12.65
CA ALA A 40 2.39 -1.61 -11.49
C ALA A 40 1.08 -0.80 -11.49
N ALA A 41 0.38 -0.80 -10.37
CA ALA A 41 -0.77 0.07 -10.20
C ALA A 41 -0.33 1.53 -10.13
N VAL A 42 -1.02 2.39 -10.89
CA VAL A 42 -0.85 3.85 -10.81
C VAL A 42 -1.82 4.39 -9.79
N PHE A 43 -1.29 5.10 -8.80
CA PHE A 43 -2.01 5.59 -7.64
C PHE A 43 -2.23 7.09 -7.66
N THR A 44 -3.37 7.49 -7.10
CA THR A 44 -3.60 8.84 -6.57
C THR A 44 -3.83 8.76 -5.07
N LEU A 45 -3.37 9.78 -4.35
CA LEU A 45 -3.63 9.94 -2.91
C LEU A 45 -4.42 11.22 -2.69
N THR A 46 -5.65 11.09 -2.19
CA THR A 46 -6.52 12.24 -1.88
C THR A 46 -7.27 11.95 -0.60
N ASP A 47 -7.22 12.88 0.36
CA ASP A 47 -7.91 12.80 1.65
C ASP A 47 -7.64 11.48 2.40
N ALA A 48 -6.38 11.07 2.41
CA ALA A 48 -5.87 9.83 3.00
C ALA A 48 -6.40 8.53 2.36
N VAL A 49 -6.97 8.60 1.15
CA VAL A 49 -7.43 7.44 0.39
C VAL A 49 -6.49 7.19 -0.78
N LEU A 50 -5.88 6.00 -0.82
CA LEU A 50 -4.96 5.56 -1.87
C LEU A 50 -5.71 4.77 -2.94
N ARG A 51 -5.91 5.36 -4.12
CA ARG A 51 -6.78 4.83 -5.18
C ARG A 51 -6.01 4.44 -6.43
N SER A 52 -6.50 3.43 -7.13
CA SER A 52 -6.13 3.11 -8.52
C SER A 52 -7.41 2.75 -9.28
N GLY A 53 -7.88 3.65 -10.15
CA GLY A 53 -9.21 3.52 -10.76
C GLY A 53 -10.33 3.42 -9.71
N ASP A 54 -11.15 2.36 -9.81
CA ASP A 54 -12.25 2.08 -8.87
C ASP A 54 -11.80 1.35 -7.59
N TRP A 55 -10.50 1.05 -7.48
CA TRP A 55 -9.95 0.28 -6.38
C TRP A 55 -9.26 1.16 -5.35
N THR A 56 -9.40 0.78 -4.08
CA THR A 56 -8.67 1.38 -2.95
C THR A 56 -7.69 0.36 -2.38
N LEU A 57 -6.42 0.73 -2.22
CA LEU A 57 -5.42 -0.09 -1.55
C LEU A 57 -5.34 0.32 -0.07
N SER A 58 -5.66 -0.60 0.85
CA SER A 58 -5.62 -0.29 2.28
C SER A 58 -5.64 -1.55 3.16
N ARG A 59 -5.49 -1.36 4.47
CA ARG A 59 -5.91 -2.33 5.49
C ARG A 59 -7.39 -2.18 5.82
N SER A 60 -7.97 -3.25 6.33
CA SER A 60 -9.29 -3.23 6.94
C SER A 60 -9.29 -2.40 8.24
N LYS A 61 -10.38 -1.68 8.53
CA LYS A 61 -10.62 -1.10 9.86
C LYS A 61 -10.88 -2.15 10.94
N ILE A 62 -11.31 -3.34 10.53
CA ILE A 62 -11.60 -4.47 11.41
C ILE A 62 -10.48 -5.49 11.24
N GLU A 63 -9.64 -5.61 12.26
CA GLU A 63 -8.51 -6.54 12.31
C GLU A 63 -8.43 -7.15 13.71
N ASP A 64 -7.75 -8.29 13.84
CA ASP A 64 -7.42 -8.82 15.15
C ASP A 64 -6.43 -7.90 15.89
N HIS A 65 -6.40 -7.99 17.22
CA HIS A 65 -5.60 -7.11 18.09
C HIS A 65 -4.11 -7.51 18.19
N SER A 66 -3.65 -8.50 17.42
CA SER A 66 -2.22 -8.83 17.41
C SER A 66 -1.41 -7.73 16.74
N LEU A 67 -0.15 -7.64 17.15
CA LEU A 67 0.84 -6.75 16.54
C LEU A 67 1.62 -7.43 15.40
N LEU A 68 1.11 -8.55 14.89
CA LEU A 68 1.65 -9.20 13.70
C LEU A 68 1.44 -8.30 12.47
N PRO A 69 2.26 -8.47 11.41
CA PRO A 69 2.02 -7.81 10.13
C PRO A 69 0.58 -7.97 9.67
N LYS A 70 -0.02 -6.87 9.19
CA LYS A 70 -1.41 -6.85 8.73
C LYS A 70 -1.46 -6.84 7.22
N ALA A 71 -2.27 -7.73 6.65
CA ALA A 71 -2.44 -7.82 5.21
C ALA A 71 -3.03 -6.52 4.65
N VAL A 72 -2.49 -6.10 3.51
CA VAL A 72 -3.04 -4.99 2.71
C VAL A 72 -3.88 -5.57 1.58
N TYR A 73 -5.02 -4.98 1.32
CA TYR A 73 -6.00 -5.45 0.36
C TYR A 73 -6.37 -4.38 -0.66
N TRP A 74 -6.77 -4.86 -1.82
CA TRP A 74 -7.56 -4.13 -2.79
C TRP A 74 -9.04 -4.24 -2.42
N PHE A 75 -9.70 -3.09 -2.26
CA PHE A 75 -11.14 -2.96 -2.05
C PHE A 75 -11.78 -2.34 -3.28
N TYR A 76 -12.82 -2.99 -3.82
CA TYR A 76 -13.63 -2.41 -4.90
C TYR A 76 -14.59 -1.37 -4.30
N LYS A 77 -14.44 -0.09 -4.68
CA LYS A 77 -15.08 1.09 -4.04
C LYS A 77 -14.60 1.36 -2.60
N GLU A 78 -15.02 2.49 -2.03
CA GLU A 78 -14.63 2.87 -0.66
C GLU A 78 -15.13 1.84 0.36
N GLY A 79 -14.21 1.01 0.86
CA GLY A 79 -14.45 0.07 1.95
C GLY A 79 -14.27 0.70 3.34
N LEU A 80 -14.42 -0.11 4.38
CA LEU A 80 -14.00 0.26 5.74
C LEU A 80 -12.47 0.19 5.83
N THR A 81 -11.79 1.21 5.31
CA THR A 81 -10.34 1.24 5.13
C THR A 81 -9.61 2.11 6.17
N GLN A 82 -8.38 1.72 6.50
CA GLN A 82 -7.48 2.59 7.27
C GLN A 82 -6.95 3.74 6.40
N PRO A 83 -6.59 4.90 7.00
CA PRO A 83 -6.04 6.03 6.26
C PRO A 83 -4.62 5.73 5.76
N THR A 84 -4.31 6.20 4.55
CA THR A 84 -2.97 6.21 3.98
C THR A 84 -2.31 7.57 4.18
N SER A 85 -1.02 7.58 4.46
CA SER A 85 -0.20 8.78 4.48
C SER A 85 1.20 8.53 3.89
N LEU A 86 1.83 9.60 3.42
CA LEU A 86 3.20 9.61 2.94
C LEU A 86 4.11 10.25 3.99
N SER A 87 5.15 9.53 4.40
CA SER A 87 6.20 10.07 5.29
C SER A 87 7.43 10.46 4.46
N PRO A 88 7.91 11.71 4.51
CA PRO A 88 9.12 12.10 3.81
C PRO A 88 10.34 11.34 4.34
N LYS A 89 11.23 10.98 3.43
CA LYS A 89 12.58 10.48 3.70
C LYS A 89 13.61 11.61 3.52
N GLU A 90 14.84 11.37 3.95
CA GLU A 90 15.95 12.32 3.81
C GLU A 90 16.42 12.49 2.35
N ASP A 91 16.13 11.51 1.48
CA ASP A 91 16.56 11.42 0.08
C ASP A 91 15.49 11.89 -0.92
N ASP A 92 14.62 12.82 -0.51
CA ASP A 92 13.47 13.33 -1.29
C ASP A 92 12.39 12.29 -1.66
N GLY A 93 12.50 11.05 -1.15
CA GLY A 93 11.47 10.01 -1.30
C GLY A 93 10.35 10.07 -0.27
N TRP A 94 9.32 9.24 -0.46
CA TRP A 94 8.25 9.06 0.53
C TRP A 94 8.03 7.60 0.86
N THR A 95 8.04 7.26 2.15
CA THR A 95 7.53 5.97 2.64
C THR A 95 6.00 5.97 2.67
N VAL A 96 5.39 4.93 2.12
CA VAL A 96 3.94 4.73 2.15
C VAL A 96 3.54 4.07 3.48
N LEU A 97 2.65 4.73 4.22
CA LEU A 97 2.10 4.23 5.48
C LEU A 97 0.60 3.98 5.33
N ASN A 98 0.10 2.87 5.89
CA ASN A 98 -1.33 2.61 5.99
C ASN A 98 -1.73 2.26 7.43
N GLY A 99 -2.69 3.01 7.99
CA GLY A 99 -2.99 2.96 9.42
C GLY A 99 -1.78 3.31 10.28
N GLY A 100 -0.89 4.18 9.79
CA GLY A 100 0.34 4.60 10.45
C GLY A 100 1.51 3.61 10.38
N ALA A 101 1.35 2.45 9.74
CA ALA A 101 2.38 1.43 9.62
C ALA A 101 2.98 1.38 8.21
N PRO A 102 4.31 1.24 8.07
CA PRO A 102 4.94 1.16 6.76
C PRO A 102 4.59 -0.15 6.06
N LEU A 103 4.35 -0.06 4.75
CA LEU A 103 4.11 -1.24 3.95
C LEU A 103 5.43 -1.93 3.60
N PHE A 104 5.39 -3.25 3.47
CA PHE A 104 6.50 -4.09 3.04
C PHE A 104 5.95 -5.34 2.34
N GLU A 105 6.86 -6.09 1.71
CA GLU A 105 6.55 -7.32 1.01
C GLU A 105 7.05 -8.52 1.80
N LEU A 106 6.24 -9.58 1.82
CA LEU A 106 6.60 -10.89 2.35
C LEU A 106 5.94 -11.99 1.48
N ASP A 107 6.76 -12.85 0.89
CA ASP A 107 6.35 -13.96 0.02
C ASP A 107 5.39 -13.53 -1.13
N GLY A 108 5.73 -12.45 -1.82
CA GLY A 108 5.00 -11.83 -2.93
C GLY A 108 3.76 -11.04 -2.52
N ARG A 109 3.49 -10.90 -1.21
CA ARG A 109 2.28 -10.29 -0.68
C ARG A 109 2.59 -9.03 0.12
N VAL A 110 1.70 -8.05 0.06
CA VAL A 110 1.88 -6.78 0.75
C VAL A 110 1.27 -6.82 2.14
N PHE A 111 2.06 -6.37 3.11
CA PHE A 111 1.68 -6.24 4.52
C PHE A 111 2.06 -4.86 5.04
N ALA A 112 1.43 -4.45 6.15
CA ALA A 112 1.87 -3.32 6.96
C ALA A 112 2.53 -3.82 8.23
N GLN A 113 3.70 -3.28 8.55
CA GLN A 113 4.48 -3.69 9.71
C GLN A 113 4.06 -2.91 10.96
N LEU A 114 3.37 -3.55 11.90
CA LEU A 114 2.96 -2.93 13.17
C LEU A 114 4.08 -2.89 14.21
N LEU A 115 4.99 -3.88 14.18
CA LEU A 115 6.16 -3.96 15.03
C LEU A 115 7.42 -4.16 14.18
N PRO A 116 8.51 -3.43 14.46
CA PRO A 116 9.81 -3.74 13.87
C PRO A 116 10.21 -5.17 14.25
N THR A 117 10.43 -6.00 13.24
CA THR A 117 10.85 -7.41 13.41
C THR A 117 12.37 -7.55 13.55
N GLY A 118 13.11 -6.44 13.56
CA GLY A 118 14.58 -6.42 13.64
C GLY A 118 15.30 -6.80 12.33
N GLY A 119 14.55 -7.07 11.26
CA GLY A 119 15.10 -7.27 9.91
C GLY A 119 15.13 -5.97 9.10
N ASP A 120 16.06 -5.89 8.15
CA ASP A 120 16.16 -4.82 7.14
C ASP A 120 15.11 -5.00 6.03
N GLU A 121 13.84 -5.10 6.43
CA GLU A 121 12.73 -5.21 5.49
C GLU A 121 12.62 -3.92 4.67
N VAL A 122 12.67 -4.07 3.35
CA VAL A 122 12.52 -2.94 2.42
C VAL A 122 11.10 -2.40 2.52
N LYS A 123 10.99 -1.08 2.71
CA LYS A 123 9.70 -0.40 2.87
C LYS A 123 9.17 0.08 1.53
N ALA A 124 7.86 0.20 1.45
CA ALA A 124 7.20 0.73 0.29
C ALA A 124 7.47 2.22 0.11
N GLU A 125 7.83 2.60 -1.11
CA GLU A 125 8.15 3.96 -1.51
C GLU A 125 7.25 4.42 -2.63
N ALA A 126 6.79 5.67 -2.56
CA ALA A 126 6.05 6.31 -3.65
C ALA A 126 7.02 6.89 -4.68
N VAL A 127 6.86 6.50 -5.93
CA VAL A 127 7.68 6.95 -7.07
C VAL A 127 6.77 7.68 -8.06
N VAL A 128 6.91 8.99 -8.16
CA VAL A 128 6.13 9.83 -9.07
C VAL A 128 6.35 9.41 -10.53
N VAL A 129 5.26 9.37 -11.31
CA VAL A 129 5.27 9.02 -12.74
C VAL A 129 4.87 10.18 -13.63
#